data_AF-A0A7S3WY08-F1
#
_entry.id   AF-A0A7S3WY08-F1
#
_cell.length_a   1.000
_cell.length_b   1.000
_cell.length_c   1.000
_cell.angle_alpha   90.00
_cell.angle_beta   90.00
_cell.angle_gamma   90.00
#
_symmetry.space_group_name_H-M   'P 1'
#
loop_
_entity.id
_entity.type
_entity.pdbx_description
1 polymer ?
#
loop_
_entity_poly.entity_id
_entity_poly.type
_entity_poly.pdbx_seq_one_letter_code
_entity_poly.pdbx_strand_id
1 'polypeptide(L)'
;STEAELNDILTEMAWGTIDGSTREWVLETEEPTFERPDPSQISYAEYVARIYPSDRALDDAQREENALLAAQRRAVFTNQGEPGASFRPMFDNMVKSLAHSSKPLAKAYDIRKAIL
;
A
#
# COMPACT_ATOMS: atom_id res chain seq x y z
N SER A 1 -8.51 5.82 -4.63
CA SER A 1 -9.65 5.54 -3.72
C SER A 1 -9.08 5.43 -2.31
N THR A 2 -9.89 5.66 -1.27
CA THR A 2 -9.43 5.56 0.14
C THR A 2 -8.80 4.20 0.45
N GLU A 3 -9.35 3.13 -0.10
CA GLU A 3 -8.78 1.78 0.01
C GLU A 3 -7.39 1.66 -0.61
N ALA A 4 -7.19 2.25 -1.80
CA ALA A 4 -5.88 2.24 -2.45
C ALA A 4 -4.84 3.02 -1.63
N GLU A 5 -5.22 4.16 -1.04
CA GLU A 5 -4.35 4.96 -0.17
C GLU A 5 -3.99 4.22 1.13
N LEU A 6 -4.95 3.53 1.74
CA LEU A 6 -4.69 2.71 2.93
C LEU A 6 -3.73 1.55 2.61
N ASN A 7 -3.92 0.90 1.47
CA ASN A 7 -2.98 -0.13 1.03
C ASN A 7 -1.60 0.50 0.76
N ASP A 8 -1.53 1.68 0.14
CA ASP A 8 -0.27 2.36 -0.11
C ASP A 8 0.52 2.59 1.18
N ILE A 9 -0.15 3.11 2.20
CA ILE A 9 0.43 3.31 3.54
C ILE A 9 0.92 1.98 4.14
N LEU A 10 0.12 0.90 4.04
CA LEU A 10 0.54 -0.41 4.51
C LEU A 10 1.77 -0.94 3.78
N THR A 11 1.92 -0.67 2.48
CA THR A 11 3.09 -1.11 1.71
C THR A 11 4.39 -0.42 2.14
N GLU A 12 4.30 0.79 2.68
CA GLU A 12 5.46 1.52 3.24
C GLU A 12 5.86 0.97 4.61
N MET A 13 4.92 0.43 5.36
CA MET A 13 5.11 -0.10 6.72
C MET A 13 5.29 -1.62 6.76
N ALA A 14 5.22 -2.29 5.61
CA ALA A 14 5.40 -3.73 5.47
C ALA A 14 6.85 -4.02 5.11
N TRP A 15 7.58 -4.73 5.99
CA TRP A 15 9.00 -5.01 5.79
C TRP A 15 9.24 -6.49 5.50
N GLY A 16 10.17 -6.73 4.58
CA GLY A 16 10.46 -8.07 4.10
C GLY A 16 11.76 -8.13 3.31
N THR A 17 12.10 -9.32 2.86
CA THR A 17 13.31 -9.58 2.06
C THR A 17 12.95 -10.14 0.69
N ILE A 18 13.91 -10.12 -0.22
CA ILE A 18 13.76 -10.77 -1.53
C ILE A 18 14.30 -12.20 -1.40
N ASP A 19 13.44 -13.18 -1.63
CA ASP A 19 13.84 -14.59 -1.66
C ASP A 19 14.82 -14.81 -2.82
N GLY A 20 16.00 -15.33 -2.52
CA GLY A 20 17.06 -15.56 -3.50
C GLY A 20 16.70 -16.60 -4.57
N SER A 21 15.74 -17.48 -4.30
CA SER A 21 15.30 -18.55 -5.19
C SER A 21 14.18 -18.12 -6.14
N THR A 22 13.14 -17.47 -5.62
CA THR A 22 11.98 -17.03 -6.41
C THR A 22 12.15 -15.63 -6.98
N ARG A 23 13.09 -14.83 -6.42
CA ARG A 23 13.23 -13.38 -6.67
C ARG A 23 11.99 -12.56 -6.29
N GLU A 24 11.08 -13.14 -5.52
CA GLU A 24 9.89 -12.45 -5.03
C GLU A 24 10.15 -11.87 -3.64
N TRP A 25 9.43 -10.79 -3.33
CA TRP A 25 9.46 -10.21 -2.00
C TRP A 25 8.56 -11.00 -1.05
N VAL A 26 9.08 -11.28 0.14
CA VAL A 26 8.40 -12.04 1.18
C VAL A 26 8.28 -11.17 2.42
N LEU A 27 7.06 -11.04 2.93
CA LEU A 27 6.76 -10.31 4.16
C LEU A 27 7.39 -11.02 5.36
N GLU A 28 8.13 -10.29 6.19
CA GLU A 28 8.73 -10.81 7.42
C GLU A 28 8.13 -10.20 8.69
N THR A 29 7.58 -8.98 8.60
CA THR A 29 6.91 -8.35 9.75
C THR A 29 5.51 -8.89 9.97
N GLU A 30 5.18 -9.23 11.22
CA GLU A 30 3.85 -9.68 11.63
C GLU A 30 2.82 -8.53 11.69
N GLU A 31 3.29 -7.31 11.97
CA GLU A 31 2.46 -6.10 12.04
C GLU A 31 3.12 -4.94 11.27
N PRO A 32 2.34 -4.00 10.71
CA PRO A 32 2.89 -2.82 10.06
C PRO A 32 3.65 -1.93 11.05
N THR A 33 4.85 -1.50 10.68
CA THR A 33 5.68 -0.61 11.49
C THR A 33 6.35 0.46 10.63
N PHE A 34 6.48 1.68 11.15
CA PHE A 34 7.18 2.76 10.47
C PHE A 34 8.70 2.57 10.49
N GLU A 35 9.22 1.95 11.54
CA GLU A 35 10.65 1.74 11.70
C GLU A 35 11.04 0.43 11.05
N ARG A 36 12.05 0.49 10.16
CA ARG A 36 12.66 -0.69 9.55
C ARG A 36 13.27 -1.57 10.65
N PRO A 37 12.80 -2.81 10.84
CA PRO A 37 13.32 -3.69 11.89
C PRO A 37 14.77 -4.11 11.66
N ASP A 38 15.11 -4.46 10.42
CA ASP A 38 16.45 -4.89 10.04
C ASP A 38 16.95 -4.14 8.79
N PRO A 39 18.22 -3.64 8.75
CA PRO A 39 18.78 -2.94 7.60
C PRO A 39 18.74 -3.70 6.27
N SER A 40 18.73 -5.04 6.31
CA SER A 40 18.66 -5.91 5.13
C SER A 40 17.26 -5.97 4.52
N GLN A 41 16.23 -5.58 5.26
CA GLN A 41 14.86 -5.55 4.79
C GLN A 41 14.59 -4.31 3.94
N ILE A 42 13.63 -4.47 3.04
CA ILE A 42 13.06 -3.40 2.23
C ILE A 42 11.55 -3.41 2.38
N SER A 43 10.93 -2.25 2.29
CA SER A 43 9.48 -2.17 2.32
C SER A 43 8.90 -2.75 1.02
N TYR A 44 7.62 -3.16 1.05
CA TYR A 44 6.96 -3.58 -0.18
C TYR A 44 6.88 -2.44 -1.20
N ALA A 45 6.71 -1.19 -0.76
CA ALA A 45 6.76 -0.02 -1.62
C ALA A 45 8.13 0.13 -2.32
N GLU A 46 9.24 -0.07 -1.59
CA GLU A 46 10.59 -0.09 -2.17
C GLU A 46 10.76 -1.23 -3.18
N TYR A 47 10.21 -2.40 -2.91
CA TYR A 47 10.21 -3.52 -3.86
C TYR A 47 9.45 -3.19 -5.14
N VAL A 48 8.22 -2.66 -5.03
CA VAL A 48 7.39 -2.27 -6.19
C VAL A 48 8.08 -1.20 -7.04
N ALA A 49 8.72 -0.22 -6.41
CA ALA A 49 9.47 0.82 -7.13
C ALA A 49 10.69 0.26 -7.90
N ARG A 50 11.29 -0.85 -7.44
CA ARG A 50 12.39 -1.51 -8.16
C ARG A 50 11.91 -2.29 -9.38
N ILE A 51 10.74 -2.91 -9.31
CA ILE A 51 10.18 -3.71 -10.42
C ILE A 51 9.47 -2.83 -11.47
N TYR A 52 8.95 -1.65 -11.07
CA TYR A 52 8.36 -0.65 -11.97
C TYR A 52 9.04 0.71 -11.77
N PRO A 53 10.29 0.88 -12.23
CA PRO A 53 11.02 2.13 -12.10
C PRO A 53 10.29 3.26 -12.84
N SER A 54 10.23 4.44 -12.23
CA SER A 54 9.57 5.63 -12.78
C SER A 54 10.50 6.85 -12.78
N ASP A 55 11.80 6.60 -12.91
CA ASP A 55 12.80 7.65 -12.94
C ASP A 55 12.81 8.45 -14.27
N ARG A 56 13.59 9.54 -14.29
CA ARG A 56 13.71 10.43 -15.45
C ARG A 56 14.62 9.89 -16.55
N ALA A 57 15.26 8.73 -16.35
CA ALA A 57 16.06 8.10 -17.38
C ALA A 57 15.18 7.35 -18.40
N LEU A 58 13.94 7.02 -18.01
CA LEU A 58 12.91 6.48 -18.89
C LEU A 58 12.21 7.58 -19.68
N ASP A 59 11.68 7.21 -20.85
CA ASP A 59 10.78 8.09 -21.59
C ASP A 59 9.46 8.31 -20.83
N ASP A 60 8.75 9.38 -21.22
CA ASP A 60 7.56 9.83 -20.51
C ASP A 60 6.43 8.79 -20.53
N ALA A 61 6.29 8.05 -21.63
CA ALA A 61 5.23 7.05 -21.79
C ALA A 61 5.49 5.83 -20.89
N GLN A 62 6.73 5.32 -20.88
CA GLN A 62 7.13 4.20 -20.03
C GLN A 62 7.06 4.57 -18.55
N ARG A 63 7.42 5.81 -18.21
CA ARG A 63 7.33 6.31 -16.83
C ARG A 63 5.88 6.35 -16.35
N GLU A 64 4.96 6.83 -17.18
CA GLU A 64 3.53 6.86 -16.86
C GLU A 64 2.95 5.44 -16.73
N GLU A 65 3.30 4.54 -17.66
CA GLU A 65 2.92 3.13 -17.59
C GLU A 65 3.42 2.46 -16.30
N ASN A 66 4.70 2.62 -15.97
CA ASN A 66 5.29 2.03 -14.76
C ASN A 66 4.66 2.60 -13.49
N ALA A 67 4.38 3.90 -13.45
CA ALA A 67 3.68 4.52 -12.32
C ALA A 67 2.28 3.92 -12.12
N LEU A 68 1.57 3.66 -13.22
CA LEU A 68 0.25 3.04 -13.20
C LEU A 68 0.32 1.57 -12.72
N LEU A 69 1.26 0.79 -13.23
CA LEU A 69 1.47 -0.60 -12.80
C LEU A 69 1.89 -0.70 -11.33
N ALA A 70 2.78 0.19 -10.87
CA ALA A 70 3.17 0.29 -9.47
C ALA A 70 1.97 0.61 -8.57
N ALA A 71 1.15 1.58 -8.96
CA ALA A 71 -0.05 1.94 -8.23
C ALA A 71 -1.05 0.78 -8.16
N GLN A 72 -1.27 0.07 -9.28
CA GLN A 72 -2.15 -1.10 -9.32
C GLN A 72 -1.67 -2.21 -8.39
N ARG A 73 -0.36 -2.49 -8.37
CA ARG A 73 0.22 -3.52 -7.47
C ARG A 73 0.10 -3.16 -6.00
N ARG A 74 0.33 -1.90 -5.63
CA ARG A 74 0.15 -1.44 -4.24
C ARG A 74 -1.32 -1.46 -3.84
N ALA A 75 -2.22 -1.05 -4.73
CA ALA A 75 -3.66 -0.98 -4.46
C ALA A 75 -4.30 -2.32 -4.06
N VAL A 76 -3.70 -3.45 -4.45
CA VAL A 76 -4.20 -4.81 -4.14
C VAL A 76 -3.41 -5.52 -3.04
N PHE A 77 -2.44 -4.87 -2.39
CA PHE A 77 -1.47 -5.50 -1.49
C PHE A 77 -2.06 -6.44 -0.42
N THR A 78 -3.24 -6.11 0.13
CA THR A 78 -3.91 -6.89 1.18
C THR A 78 -4.98 -7.85 0.65
N ASN A 79 -5.07 -8.05 -0.67
CA ASN A 79 -5.98 -9.02 -1.25
C ASN A 79 -5.51 -10.46 -0.99
N GLN A 80 -6.43 -11.41 -1.09
CA GLN A 80 -6.10 -12.82 -0.91
C GLN A 80 -5.08 -13.27 -1.96
N GLY A 81 -4.01 -13.91 -1.50
CA GLY A 81 -2.90 -14.39 -2.35
C GLY A 81 -1.83 -13.34 -2.64
N GLU A 82 -2.01 -12.10 -2.16
CA GLU A 82 -0.99 -11.05 -2.25
C GLU A 82 -0.09 -11.05 -1.00
N PRO A 83 1.13 -10.48 -1.08
CA PRO A 83 2.10 -10.56 0.02
C PRO A 83 1.63 -9.96 1.35
N GLY A 84 0.73 -8.98 1.31
CA GLY A 84 0.15 -8.32 2.48
C GLY A 84 -1.16 -8.93 2.97
N ALA A 85 -1.55 -10.11 2.50
CA ALA A 85 -2.83 -10.73 2.87
C ALA A 85 -3.03 -10.88 4.39
N SER A 86 -1.95 -11.09 5.15
CA SER A 86 -1.98 -11.15 6.62
C SER A 86 -2.41 -9.84 7.27
N PHE A 87 -2.19 -8.69 6.61
CA PHE A 87 -2.58 -7.36 7.10
C PHE A 87 -4.05 -7.03 6.80
N ARG A 88 -4.77 -7.90 6.08
CA ARG A 88 -6.17 -7.67 5.70
C ARG A 88 -7.10 -7.37 6.89
N PRO A 89 -7.03 -8.07 8.03
CA PRO A 89 -7.86 -7.74 9.18
C PRO A 89 -7.63 -6.31 9.70
N MET A 90 -6.39 -5.83 9.67
CA MET A 90 -6.05 -4.47 10.07
C MET A 90 -6.56 -3.46 9.04
N PHE A 91 -6.37 -3.73 7.75
CA PHE A 91 -6.92 -2.94 6.65
C PHE A 91 -8.43 -2.76 6.77
N ASP A 92 -9.17 -3.85 6.97
CA ASP A 92 -10.63 -3.82 7.11
C ASP A 92 -11.06 -2.97 8.32
N ASN A 93 -10.30 -3.01 9.42
CA ASN A 93 -10.54 -2.18 10.60
C ASN A 93 -10.28 -0.70 10.33
N MET A 94 -9.24 -0.36 9.55
CA MET A 94 -8.97 1.02 9.13
C MET A 94 -10.09 1.57 8.23
N VAL A 95 -10.52 0.79 7.23
CA VAL A 95 -11.63 1.15 6.34
C VAL A 95 -12.91 1.40 7.14
N LYS A 96 -13.26 0.47 8.06
CA LYS A 96 -14.42 0.63 8.95
C LYS A 96 -14.30 1.89 9.80
N SER A 97 -13.14 2.13 10.39
CA SER A 97 -12.91 3.30 11.26
C SER A 97 -13.10 4.61 10.50
N LEU A 98 -12.61 4.72 9.27
CA LEU A 98 -12.83 5.89 8.41
C LEU A 98 -14.29 6.06 7.97
N ALA A 99 -14.98 4.95 7.68
CA ALA A 99 -16.41 4.97 7.33
C ALA A 99 -17.29 5.39 8.52
N HIS A 100 -16.87 5.08 9.75
CA HIS A 100 -17.60 5.44 10.97
C HIS A 100 -17.24 6.83 11.50
N SER A 101 -15.99 7.30 11.34
CA SER A 101 -15.58 8.64 11.78
C SER A 101 -16.14 9.77 10.91
N SER A 102 -16.38 9.51 9.62
CA SER A 102 -16.94 10.49 8.68
C SER A 102 -18.41 10.83 8.94
N LYS A 103 -19.24 9.92 9.46
CA LYS A 103 -20.69 10.16 9.66
C LYS A 103 -21.00 11.16 10.79
N PRO A 104 -20.40 11.06 11.99
CA PRO A 104 -20.59 12.05 13.06
C PRO A 104 -20.01 13.41 12.71
N LEU A 105 -18.83 13.45 12.08
CA LEU A 105 -18.18 14.70 11.67
C LEU A 105 -18.98 15.43 10.59
N ALA A 106 -19.43 14.73 9.54
CA ALA A 106 -20.27 15.33 8.50
C ALA A 106 -21.58 15.91 9.08
N LYS A 107 -22.17 15.24 10.08
CA LYS A 107 -23.35 15.72 10.81
C LYS A 107 -23.02 16.91 11.74
N ALA A 108 -21.88 16.90 12.41
CA ALA A 108 -21.44 17.98 13.29
C ALA A 108 -21.10 19.29 12.55
N TYR A 109 -20.66 19.18 11.30
CA TYR A 109 -20.31 20.32 10.44
C TYR A 109 -21.38 20.68 9.38
N ASP A 110 -22.59 20.10 9.47
CA ASP A 110 -23.73 20.30 8.53
C ASP A 110 -23.31 20.20 7.03
N ILE A 111 -22.42 19.26 6.71
CA ILE A 111 -21.94 19.04 5.34
C ILE A 111 -23.01 18.26 4.56
N ARG A 112 -23.81 18.97 3.76
CA ARG A 112 -25.02 18.41 3.12
C ARG A 112 -24.81 17.50 1.91
N LYS A 113 -23.59 17.33 1.41
CA LYS A 113 -23.27 16.38 0.33
C LYS A 113 -21.76 16.14 0.27
N ALA A 114 -21.33 14.91 0.55
CA ALA A 114 -20.08 14.42 -0.04
C ALA A 114 -20.37 14.23 -1.54
N ILE A 115 -19.70 15.00 -2.39
CA ILE A 115 -19.62 14.67 -3.81
C ILE A 115 -18.70 13.45 -3.86
N LEU A 116 -19.31 12.27 -4.00
CA LEU A 116 -18.66 11.05 -4.45
C LEU A 116 -18.59 11.05 -5.98
#